data_AF-A0A3D4FC31-F1
#
_entry.id   AF-A0A3D4FC31-F1
#
_cell.length_a   1.000
_cell.length_b   1.000
_cell.length_c   1.000
_cell.angle_alpha   90.00
_cell.angle_beta   90.00
_cell.angle_gamma   90.00
#
_symmetry.space_group_name_H-M   'P 1'
#
loop_
_entity.id
_entity.type
_entity.pdbx_description
1 polymer ?
#
loop_
_entity_poly.entity_id
_entity_poly.type
_entity_poly.pdbx_seq_one_letter_code
_entity_poly.pdbx_strand_id
1 'polypeptide(L)'
;LMIQKETSLPVAVVSLQGRTFMADLNNPFQVIQEVIEEIRAITPVIMVDFHAEATSEKIAMGRFLDGKVSLVAGTHTHVTTADEQVFPGGTAYISDVGFTGPQASVLGREIDPVIQRFLTLQPQRFGVASEQVMIRGVLVTIDPQTGKALSIERVIEPARADARC
;
A
#
# COMPACT_ATOMS: atom_id res chain seq x y z
N LEU A 1 9.04 -6.29 -9.39
CA LEU A 1 9.35 -7.66 -8.91
C LEU A 1 8.39 -8.63 -9.58
N MET A 2 8.89 -9.78 -10.06
CA MET A 2 8.06 -10.92 -10.49
C MET A 2 8.06 -11.97 -9.39
N ILE A 3 6.87 -12.45 -9.00
CA ILE A 3 6.71 -13.56 -8.07
C ILE A 3 6.00 -14.69 -8.81
N GLN A 4 6.55 -15.90 -8.80
CA GLN A 4 5.90 -17.06 -9.41
C GLN A 4 6.13 -18.29 -8.54
N LYS A 5 5.04 -18.98 -8.18
CA LYS A 5 5.10 -20.33 -7.63
C LYS A 5 5.14 -21.32 -8.79
N GLU A 6 5.83 -22.46 -8.63
CA GLU A 6 5.83 -23.53 -9.65
C GLU A 6 4.42 -23.82 -10.14
N THR A 7 4.24 -23.82 -11.48
CA THR A 7 2.97 -24.06 -12.20
C THR A 7 1.88 -22.98 -12.09
N SER A 8 2.15 -21.83 -11.43
CA SER A 8 1.21 -20.69 -11.37
C SER A 8 1.54 -19.58 -12.38
N LEU A 9 0.55 -18.74 -12.67
CA LEU A 9 0.76 -17.51 -13.43
C LEU A 9 1.65 -16.53 -12.64
N PRO A 10 2.62 -15.85 -13.27
CA PRO A 10 3.44 -14.86 -12.60
C PRO A 10 2.62 -13.71 -12.04
N VAL A 11 3.07 -13.12 -10.93
CA VAL A 11 2.48 -11.94 -10.31
C VAL A 11 3.43 -10.74 -10.40
N ALA A 12 2.93 -9.74 -11.12
CA ALA A 12 3.15 -8.30 -10.99
C ALA A 12 3.30 -7.67 -9.62
N VAL A 13 4.50 -7.22 -9.19
CA VAL A 13 4.58 -6.22 -8.11
C VAL A 13 5.40 -5.01 -8.55
N VAL A 14 4.75 -3.85 -8.58
CA VAL A 14 5.35 -2.54 -8.90
C VAL A 14 5.23 -1.64 -7.68
N SER A 15 6.33 -0.98 -7.31
CA SER A 15 6.33 0.04 -6.27
C SER A 15 6.56 1.41 -6.92
N LEU A 16 5.75 2.38 -6.54
CA LEU A 16 5.79 3.76 -7.02
C LEU A 16 5.73 4.72 -5.83
N GLN A 17 6.28 5.91 -6.00
CA GLN A 17 6.20 6.97 -5.00
C GLN A 17 5.42 8.18 -5.53
N GLY A 18 4.55 8.74 -4.70
CA GLY A 18 3.90 10.03 -4.95
C GLY A 18 4.85 11.22 -4.79
N ARG A 19 4.39 12.39 -5.20
CA ARG A 19 5.19 13.63 -5.17
C ARG A 19 4.60 14.71 -4.28
N THR A 20 3.29 14.71 -4.10
CA THR A 20 2.62 15.74 -3.29
C THR A 20 3.03 15.57 -1.83
N PHE A 21 3.63 16.61 -1.24
CA PHE A 21 4.22 16.61 0.11
C PHE A 21 5.41 15.66 0.31
N MET A 22 6.00 15.16 -0.78
CA MET A 22 7.13 14.23 -0.77
C MET A 22 8.28 14.78 -1.62
N ALA A 23 9.36 14.00 -1.75
CA ALA A 23 10.48 14.36 -2.61
C ALA A 23 10.02 14.48 -4.08
N ASP A 24 10.58 15.45 -4.80
CA ASP A 24 10.33 15.58 -6.22
C ASP A 24 11.09 14.48 -6.98
N LEU A 25 10.33 13.66 -7.71
CA LEU A 25 10.81 12.53 -8.50
C LEU A 25 10.22 12.61 -9.92
N ASN A 26 10.63 11.68 -10.78
CA ASN A 26 9.95 11.46 -12.05
C ASN A 26 8.44 11.31 -11.85
N ASN A 27 7.65 11.74 -12.83
CA ASN A 27 6.20 11.70 -12.71
C ASN A 27 5.69 10.25 -12.64
N PRO A 28 5.07 9.83 -11.52
CA PRO A 28 4.66 8.43 -11.34
C PRO A 28 3.59 7.99 -12.34
N PHE A 29 2.76 8.92 -12.85
CA PHE A 29 1.73 8.63 -13.85
C PHE A 29 2.33 8.34 -15.24
N GLN A 30 3.48 8.93 -15.58
CA GLN A 30 4.15 8.67 -16.85
C GLN A 30 4.91 7.35 -16.77
N VAL A 31 5.74 7.19 -15.74
CA VAL A 31 6.58 6.00 -15.55
C VAL A 31 5.75 4.71 -15.50
N ILE A 32 4.60 4.72 -14.82
CA ILE A 32 3.80 3.50 -14.68
C ILE A 32 3.17 3.02 -15.99
N GLN A 33 2.94 3.90 -16.97
CA GLN A 33 2.37 3.49 -18.26
C GLN A 33 3.33 2.58 -19.01
N GLU A 34 4.59 3.01 -19.15
CA GLU A 34 5.65 2.25 -19.81
C GLU A 34 5.87 0.89 -19.12
N VAL A 35 5.92 0.89 -17.78
CA VAL A 35 6.12 -0.32 -16.98
C VAL A 35 4.95 -1.31 -17.13
N ILE A 36 3.70 -0.83 -17.15
CA ILE A 36 2.53 -1.72 -17.31
C ILE A 36 2.49 -2.36 -18.70
N GLU A 37 2.85 -1.62 -19.76
CA GLU A 37 2.87 -2.15 -21.13
C GLU A 37 3.82 -3.34 -21.24
N GLU A 38 5.02 -3.24 -20.67
CA GLU A 38 6.00 -4.34 -20.65
C GLU A 38 5.51 -5.54 -19.83
N ILE A 39 4.97 -5.30 -18.64
CA ILE A 39 4.51 -6.37 -17.74
C ILE A 39 3.32 -7.13 -18.33
N ARG A 40 2.41 -6.46 -19.03
CA ARG A 40 1.21 -7.09 -19.60
C ARG A 40 1.51 -8.15 -20.65
N ALA A 41 2.69 -8.10 -21.28
CA ALA A 41 3.14 -9.16 -22.18
C ALA A 41 3.48 -10.47 -21.42
N ILE A 42 3.69 -10.39 -20.11
CA ILE A 42 4.12 -11.50 -19.25
C ILE A 42 2.98 -12.03 -18.40
N THR A 43 2.19 -11.14 -17.79
CA THR A 43 1.08 -11.52 -16.90
C THR A 43 -0.03 -10.48 -16.87
N PRO A 44 -1.32 -10.91 -16.81
CA PRO A 44 -2.43 -10.01 -16.54
C PRO A 44 -2.53 -9.59 -15.06
N VAL A 45 -1.85 -10.29 -14.14
CA VAL A 45 -1.94 -10.03 -12.70
C VAL A 45 -0.89 -9.00 -12.27
N ILE A 46 -1.32 -7.78 -12.01
CA ILE A 46 -0.45 -6.63 -11.72
C ILE A 46 -0.89 -5.95 -10.41
N MET A 47 0.00 -5.88 -9.43
CA MET A 47 -0.21 -5.20 -8.16
C MET A 47 0.70 -3.97 -8.08
N VAL A 48 0.12 -2.84 -7.71
CA VAL A 48 0.82 -1.57 -7.54
C VAL A 48 0.73 -1.14 -6.08
N ASP A 49 1.88 -1.04 -5.42
CA ASP A 49 2.04 -0.33 -4.15
C ASP A 49 2.38 1.14 -4.47
N PHE A 50 1.47 2.06 -4.13
CA PHE A 50 1.67 3.48 -4.33
C PHE A 50 1.94 4.19 -3.00
N HIS A 51 3.22 4.38 -2.72
CA HIS A 51 3.72 5.02 -1.51
C HIS A 51 3.60 6.54 -1.63
N ALA A 52 2.54 7.12 -1.06
CA ALA A 52 2.22 8.53 -1.27
C ALA A 52 1.60 9.18 -0.02
N GLU A 53 1.71 10.50 0.13
CA GLU A 53 1.08 11.23 1.24
C GLU A 53 -0.35 11.69 0.87
N ALA A 54 -0.50 12.39 -0.24
CA ALA A 54 -1.77 13.01 -0.59
C ALA A 54 -2.82 12.01 -1.08
N THR A 55 -3.98 11.98 -0.41
CA THR A 55 -5.14 11.15 -0.79
C THR A 55 -5.62 11.45 -2.22
N SER A 56 -5.58 12.71 -2.65
CA SER A 56 -5.94 13.10 -4.01
C SER A 56 -5.06 12.42 -5.06
N GLU A 57 -3.75 12.36 -4.83
CA GLU A 57 -2.80 11.71 -5.73
C GLU A 57 -3.03 10.19 -5.76
N LYS A 58 -3.31 9.58 -4.60
CA LYS A 58 -3.62 8.15 -4.51
C LYS A 58 -4.90 7.77 -5.23
N ILE A 59 -5.98 8.53 -5.04
CA ILE A 59 -7.26 8.30 -5.71
C ILE A 59 -7.09 8.50 -7.21
N ALA A 60 -6.38 9.54 -7.63
CA ALA A 60 -6.08 9.79 -9.03
C ALA A 60 -5.29 8.62 -9.66
N MET A 61 -4.27 8.09 -8.98
CA MET A 61 -3.53 6.92 -9.47
C MET A 61 -4.41 5.68 -9.58
N GLY A 62 -5.24 5.39 -8.56
CA GLY A 62 -6.20 4.29 -8.60
C GLY A 62 -7.15 4.40 -9.79
N ARG A 63 -7.73 5.58 -10.03
CA ARG A 63 -8.63 5.82 -11.16
C ARG A 63 -7.91 5.77 -12.52
N PHE A 64 -6.67 6.26 -12.57
CA PHE A 64 -5.86 6.25 -13.78
C PHE A 64 -5.48 4.83 -14.24
N LEU A 65 -5.34 3.91 -13.28
CA LEU A 65 -4.98 2.52 -13.49
C LEU A 65 -6.17 1.56 -13.49
N ASP A 66 -7.41 2.05 -13.35
CA ASP A 66 -8.60 1.21 -13.36
C ASP A 66 -8.71 0.43 -14.68
N GLY A 67 -8.90 -0.89 -14.57
CA GLY A 67 -8.90 -1.84 -15.69
C GLY A 67 -7.51 -2.17 -16.27
N LYS A 68 -6.46 -1.47 -15.82
CA LYS A 68 -5.07 -1.68 -16.26
C LYS A 68 -4.27 -2.55 -15.31
N VAL A 69 -4.66 -2.66 -14.05
CA VAL A 69 -3.98 -3.49 -13.04
C VAL A 69 -4.99 -4.20 -12.15
N SER A 70 -4.54 -5.21 -11.42
CA SER A 70 -5.38 -5.99 -10.50
C SER A 70 -5.62 -5.25 -9.17
N LEU A 71 -4.58 -4.59 -8.64
CA LEU A 71 -4.63 -3.87 -7.36
C LEU A 71 -3.82 -2.58 -7.44
N VAL A 72 -4.38 -1.50 -6.89
CA VAL A 72 -3.64 -0.31 -6.47
C VAL A 72 -3.85 -0.13 -4.97
N ALA A 73 -2.81 -0.40 -4.19
CA ALA A 73 -2.82 -0.24 -2.74
C ALA A 73 -1.94 0.95 -2.35
N GLY A 74 -2.52 1.95 -1.69
CA GLY A 74 -1.72 3.02 -1.12
C GLY A 74 -1.01 2.60 0.16
N THR A 75 0.16 3.20 0.41
CA THR A 75 0.92 3.10 1.68
C THR A 75 1.43 4.49 2.07
N HIS A 76 2.32 4.58 3.09
CA HIS A 76 3.00 5.77 3.65
C HIS A 76 2.36 6.38 4.89
N THR A 77 1.05 6.58 4.93
CA THR A 77 0.43 7.42 5.99
C THR A 77 0.29 6.71 7.34
N HIS A 78 0.53 5.40 7.37
CA HIS A 78 0.46 4.54 8.57
C HIS A 78 -0.94 4.47 9.20
N VAL A 79 -2.00 4.91 8.51
CA VAL A 79 -3.39 4.81 8.97
C VAL A 79 -4.21 4.08 7.93
N THR A 80 -4.78 2.92 8.28
CA THR A 80 -5.67 2.20 7.35
C THR A 80 -6.91 3.04 7.07
N THR A 81 -7.22 3.16 5.79
CA THR A 81 -8.44 3.79 5.30
C THR A 81 -9.60 2.79 5.25
N ALA A 82 -10.81 3.28 4.96
CA ALA A 82 -12.04 2.48 4.90
C ALA A 82 -12.75 2.63 3.54
N ASP A 83 -11.97 2.86 2.49
CA ASP A 83 -12.44 3.12 1.13
C ASP A 83 -12.13 1.97 0.17
N GLU A 84 -11.84 0.78 0.71
CA GLU A 84 -11.56 -0.41 -0.08
C GLU A 84 -12.73 -0.76 -0.97
N GLN A 85 -12.45 -0.94 -2.26
CA GLN A 85 -13.47 -1.29 -3.24
C GLN A 85 -12.83 -1.87 -4.50
N VAL A 86 -13.63 -2.56 -5.30
CA VAL A 86 -13.29 -2.89 -6.68
C VAL A 86 -13.93 -1.83 -7.58
N PHE A 87 -13.13 -1.15 -8.38
CA PHE A 87 -13.62 -0.16 -9.34
C PHE A 87 -14.30 -0.83 -10.56
N PRO A 88 -15.09 -0.07 -11.36
CA PRO A 88 -15.83 -0.64 -12.50
C PRO A 88 -14.95 -1.34 -13.56
N GLY A 89 -13.69 -0.91 -13.74
CA GLY A 89 -12.74 -1.58 -14.63
C GLY A 89 -12.21 -2.92 -14.11
N GLY A 90 -12.48 -3.25 -12.84
CA GLY A 90 -12.05 -4.47 -12.18
C GLY A 90 -10.74 -4.33 -11.39
N THR A 91 -10.29 -3.12 -11.10
CA THR A 91 -9.12 -2.89 -10.25
C THR A 91 -9.54 -2.77 -8.78
N ALA A 92 -8.95 -3.58 -7.91
CA ALA A 92 -9.07 -3.39 -6.46
C ALA A 92 -8.29 -2.14 -6.03
N TYR A 93 -8.84 -1.40 -5.08
CA TYR A 93 -8.27 -0.14 -4.61
C TYR A 93 -8.44 0.07 -3.12
N ILE A 94 -7.44 0.68 -2.48
CA ILE A 94 -7.53 1.27 -1.12
C ILE A 94 -6.55 2.46 -1.02
N SER A 95 -6.97 3.56 -0.38
CA SER A 95 -6.12 4.75 -0.23
C SER A 95 -4.91 4.53 0.67
N ASP A 96 -5.04 3.74 1.73
CA ASP A 96 -3.89 3.34 2.54
C ASP A 96 -4.21 2.04 3.28
N VAL A 97 -3.33 1.06 3.12
CA VAL A 97 -3.40 -0.23 3.84
C VAL A 97 -3.10 -0.04 5.33
N GLY A 98 -2.42 1.05 5.71
CA GLY A 98 -1.88 1.28 7.03
C GLY A 98 -0.48 0.69 7.19
N PHE A 99 -0.05 0.47 8.43
CA PHE A 99 1.26 -0.13 8.73
C PHE A 99 1.14 -1.29 9.71
N THR A 100 2.03 -2.28 9.56
CA THR A 100 2.18 -3.32 10.57
C THR A 100 3.16 -2.84 11.64
N GLY A 101 2.69 -2.73 12.88
CA GLY A 101 3.50 -2.16 13.96
C GLY A 101 2.69 -1.76 15.21
N PRO A 102 3.38 -1.16 16.20
CA PRO A 102 2.81 -0.81 17.51
C PRO A 102 1.71 0.25 17.38
N GLN A 103 0.50 -0.03 17.88
CA GLN A 103 -0.63 0.91 17.80
C GLN A 103 -0.72 1.88 18.99
N ALA A 104 -0.14 1.52 20.14
CA ALA A 104 0.02 2.45 21.26
C ALA A 104 1.21 3.39 20.97
N SER A 105 1.08 4.21 19.93
CA SER A 105 2.17 4.99 19.34
C SER A 105 1.64 6.17 18.53
N VAL A 106 2.53 7.07 18.11
CA VAL A 106 2.25 8.04 17.03
C VAL A 106 2.92 7.51 15.75
N LEU A 107 2.13 6.88 14.89
CA LEU A 107 2.56 6.31 13.60
C LEU A 107 3.77 5.37 13.71
N GLY A 108 3.87 4.61 14.80
CA GLY A 108 4.97 3.67 15.08
C GLY A 108 6.05 4.22 16.03
N ARG A 109 5.98 5.50 16.41
CA ARG A 109 6.96 6.15 17.29
C ARG A 109 6.44 6.32 18.71
N GLU A 110 7.36 6.37 19.66
CA GLU A 110 7.06 6.73 21.05
C GLU A 110 6.27 8.05 21.10
N ILE A 111 5.26 8.08 21.97
CA ILE A 111 4.27 9.16 22.03
C ILE A 111 4.92 10.47 22.49
N ASP A 112 5.61 10.45 23.63
CA ASP A 112 6.11 11.67 24.28
C ASP A 112 7.09 12.47 23.42
N PRO A 113 8.11 11.87 22.77
CA PRO A 113 9.03 12.62 21.93
C PRO A 113 8.34 13.30 20.73
N VAL A 114 7.32 12.67 20.15
CA VAL A 114 6.57 13.27 19.03
C VAL A 114 5.73 14.44 19.50
N ILE A 115 5.04 14.32 20.64
CA ILE A 115 4.29 15.44 21.23
C ILE A 115 5.23 16.59 21.58
N GLN A 116 6.39 16.31 22.19
CA GLN A 116 7.40 17.33 22.50
C GLN A 116 7.89 18.06 21.25
N ARG A 117 8.09 17.37 20.12
CA ARG A 117 8.45 18.00 18.85
C ARG A 117 7.42 19.04 18.41
N PHE A 118 6.13 18.71 18.52
CA PHE A 118 5.04 19.60 18.12
C PHE A 118 4.87 20.79 19.07
N LEU A 119 5.01 20.58 20.38
CA LEU A 119 4.90 21.64 21.39
C LEU A 119 6.06 22.65 21.32
N THR A 120 7.28 22.14 21.18
CA THR A 120 8.50 22.95 21.33
C THR A 120 9.07 23.44 20.00
N LEU A 121 8.67 22.81 18.89
CA LEU A 121 9.30 22.98 17.58
C LEU A 121 10.81 22.65 17.56
N GLN A 122 11.34 21.98 18.59
CA GLN A 122 12.74 21.58 18.68
C GLN A 122 12.95 20.12 18.22
N PRO A 123 14.13 19.75 17.69
CA PRO A 123 14.43 18.37 17.33
C PRO A 123 14.30 17.41 18.52
N GLN A 124 13.70 16.25 18.27
CA GLN A 124 13.53 15.17 19.25
C GLN A 124 14.04 13.86 18.64
N ARG A 125 14.49 12.93 19.49
CA ARG A 125 14.78 11.56 19.05
C ARG A 125 13.49 10.74 19.11
N PHE A 126 13.09 10.15 17.99
CA PHE A 126 11.87 9.34 17.90
C PHE A 126 12.19 7.85 18.05
N GLY A 127 12.10 7.34 19.29
CA GLY A 127 12.16 5.91 19.55
C GLY A 127 11.01 5.16 18.86
N VAL A 128 11.22 3.85 18.62
CA VAL A 128 10.20 2.97 18.04
C VAL A 128 9.38 2.41 19.19
N ALA A 129 8.06 2.53 19.13
CA ALA A 129 7.18 1.96 20.14
C ALA A 129 7.16 0.41 20.04
N SER A 130 6.65 -0.28 21.06
CA SER A 130 6.66 -1.75 21.11
C SER A 130 5.33 -2.38 21.51
N GLU A 131 4.37 -1.59 22.01
CA GLU A 131 3.11 -2.08 22.53
C GLU A 131 2.01 -2.17 21.46
N GLN A 132 1.10 -3.15 21.63
CA GLN A 132 -0.07 -3.35 20.78
C GLN A 132 0.28 -3.48 19.29
N VAL A 133 1.19 -4.39 18.95
CA VAL A 133 1.58 -4.62 17.57
C VAL A 133 0.41 -5.23 16.80
N MET A 134 -0.01 -4.57 15.72
CA MET A 134 -1.05 -5.05 14.81
C MET A 134 -0.47 -5.29 13.43
N ILE A 135 -0.96 -6.31 12.75
CA ILE A 135 -0.77 -6.59 11.33
C ILE A 135 -1.89 -5.90 10.57
N ARG A 136 -1.52 -5.15 9.52
CA ARG A 136 -2.46 -4.49 8.61
C ARG A 136 -2.14 -4.88 7.17
N GLY A 137 -3.18 -5.22 6.42
CA GLY A 137 -3.07 -5.73 5.06
C GLY A 137 -4.39 -5.66 4.32
N VAL A 138 -4.38 -6.16 3.08
CA VAL A 138 -5.60 -6.42 2.30
C VAL A 138 -5.56 -7.82 1.71
N LEU A 139 -6.68 -8.51 1.73
CA LEU A 139 -6.91 -9.76 1.03
C LEU A 139 -7.66 -9.45 -0.26
N VAL A 140 -7.09 -9.81 -1.40
CA VAL A 140 -7.67 -9.54 -2.73
C VAL A 140 -7.81 -10.86 -3.48
N THR A 141 -9.02 -11.12 -3.98
CA THR A 141 -9.26 -12.25 -4.89
C THR A 141 -9.16 -11.76 -6.32
N ILE A 142 -8.37 -12.41 -7.16
CA ILE A 142 -8.12 -12.01 -8.54
C ILE A 142 -8.44 -13.18 -9.48
N ASP A 143 -9.15 -12.89 -10.56
CA ASP A 143 -9.29 -13.82 -11.68
C ASP A 143 -7.95 -13.89 -12.45
N PRO A 144 -7.27 -15.04 -12.45
CA PRO A 144 -5.94 -15.16 -13.04
C PRO A 144 -5.94 -15.06 -14.57
N GLN A 145 -7.07 -15.31 -15.25
CA GLN A 145 -7.14 -15.22 -16.71
C GLN A 145 -7.28 -13.77 -17.18
N THR A 146 -8.10 -12.99 -16.48
CA THR A 146 -8.40 -11.60 -16.86
C THR A 146 -7.57 -10.56 -16.11
N GLY A 147 -6.99 -10.93 -14.97
CA GLY A 147 -6.29 -10.00 -14.08
C GLY A 147 -7.21 -9.11 -13.25
N LYS A 148 -8.54 -9.28 -13.35
CA LYS A 148 -9.52 -8.47 -12.62
C LYS A 148 -9.65 -8.93 -11.17
N ALA A 149 -9.73 -7.97 -10.25
CA ALA A 149 -10.11 -8.24 -8.89
C ALA A 149 -11.61 -8.58 -8.80
N LEU A 150 -11.92 -9.60 -8.01
CA LEU A 150 -13.27 -10.06 -7.70
C LEU A 150 -13.73 -9.53 -6.33
N SER A 151 -12.80 -9.39 -5.39
CA SER A 151 -13.06 -8.83 -4.06
C SER A 151 -11.81 -8.21 -3.45
N ILE A 152 -12.02 -7.31 -2.50
CA ILE A 152 -10.99 -6.76 -1.61
C ILE A 152 -11.56 -6.66 -0.20
N GLU A 153 -10.78 -7.10 0.79
CA GLU A 153 -11.14 -7.03 2.21
C GLU A 153 -9.93 -6.53 3.01
N ARG A 154 -10.14 -5.64 3.97
CA ARG A 154 -9.09 -5.21 4.90
C ARG A 154 -8.80 -6.29 5.92
N VAL A 155 -7.53 -6.46 6.24
CA VAL A 155 -7.04 -7.35 7.30
C VAL A 155 -6.44 -6.47 8.40
N ILE A 156 -6.97 -6.60 9.62
CA ILE A 156 -6.46 -5.91 10.81
C ILE A 156 -6.46 -6.92 11.95
N GLU A 157 -5.29 -7.45 12.27
CA GLU A 157 -5.14 -8.54 13.23
C GLU A 157 -4.07 -8.21 14.27
N PRO A 158 -4.21 -8.62 15.53
CA PRO A 158 -3.10 -8.54 16.47
C PRO A 158 -1.93 -9.40 15.97
N ALA A 159 -0.72 -8.85 16.01
CA ALA A 159 0.49 -9.64 15.79
C ALA A 159 0.67 -10.56 17.00
N ARG A 160 0.08 -11.76 16.95
CA ARG A 160 0.32 -12.78 17.98
C ARG A 160 1.75 -13.26 17.83
N ALA A 161 2.57 -13.00 18.85
CA ALA A 161 3.75 -13.82 19.08
C ALA A 161 3.24 -15.16 19.59
N ASP A 162 2.95 -16.09 18.69
CA ASP A 162 2.77 -17.48 19.12
C ASP A 162 4.12 -17.93 19.68
N ALA A 163 4.15 -18.03 21.00
CA ALA A 163 5.16 -18.74 21.77
C ALA A 163 5.17 -20.21 21.31
N ARG A 164 5.90 -20.51 20.23
CA ARG A 164 6.43 -21.81 19.81
C ARG A 164 7.03 -21.72 18.38
N CYS A 165 8.31 -21.38 18.31
CA CYS A 165 9.28 -22.09 17.46
C CYS A 165 10.28 -22.74 18.41
#